data_AF-A0A7W1P128-F1
#
_entry.id   AF-A0A7W1P128-F1
#
_cell.length_a   1.000
_cell.length_b   1.000
_cell.length_c   1.000
_cell.angle_alpha   90.00
_cell.angle_beta   90.00
_cell.angle_gamma   90.00
#
_symmetry.space_group_name_H-M   'P 1'
#
loop_
_entity.id
_entity.type
_entity.pdbx_description
1 polymer ?
#
loop_
_entity_poly.entity_id
_entity_poly.type
_entity_poly.pdbx_seq_one_letter_code
_entity_poly.pdbx_strand_id
1 'polypeptide(L)' 'MQFAGAFVVLLVVLNCIVLLGQLWPEGAPPFARAVNILFLVLSLIYFVRALLIAAIRRRSPASFVT' A
#
# COMPACT_ATOMS: atom_id res chain seq x y z
N MET A 1 5.21 16.03 24.07
CA MET A 1 5.22 15.98 22.59
C MET A 1 6.64 15.91 22.01
N GLN A 2 7.59 15.23 22.68
CA GLN A 2 9.02 15.27 22.30
C GLN A 2 9.49 14.03 21.51
N PHE A 3 8.70 12.95 21.50
CA PHE A 3 9.04 11.68 20.86
C PHE A 3 8.65 11.58 19.37
N ALA A 4 7.99 12.60 18.82
CA ALA A 4 7.52 12.58 17.43
C ALA A 4 8.66 12.39 16.42
N GLY A 5 9.79 13.07 16.64
CA GLY A 5 10.95 12.97 15.74
C GLY A 5 11.56 11.57 15.71
N ALA A 6 11.83 10.98 16.89
CA ALA A 6 12.40 9.63 16.99
C ALA A 6 11.47 8.56 16.39
N PHE A 7 10.16 8.70 16.61
CA PHE A 7 9.17 7.80 16.04
C PHE A 7 9.11 7.89 14.51
N VAL A 8 9.14 9.10 13.95
CA VAL A 8 9.18 9.29 12.49
C VAL A 8 10.45 8.70 11.88
N VAL A 9 11.61 8.90 12.53
CA VAL A 9 12.88 8.31 12.08
C VAL A 9 12.81 6.78 12.07
N LEU A 10 12.25 6.18 13.14
CA LEU A 10 12.03 4.73 13.20
C LEU A 10 11.15 4.24 12.04
N LEU A 11 10.05 4.94 11.76
CA LEU A 11 9.16 4.61 10.64
C LEU A 11 9.88 4.70 9.30
N VAL A 12 10.70 5.72 9.08
CA VAL A 12 11.47 5.88 7.84
C VAL A 12 12.47 4.73 7.68
N VAL A 13 13.24 4.40 8.71
CA VAL A 13 14.21 3.28 8.68
C VAL A 13 13.51 1.95 8.41
N LEU A 14 12.39 1.68 9.08
CA LEU A 14 11.61 0.47 8.85
C LEU A 14 11.09 0.39 7.41
N ASN A 15 10.62 1.50 6.83
CA ASN A 15 10.21 1.55 5.42
C ASN A 15 11.40 1.31 4.47
N CYS A 16 12.57 1.88 4.75
CA CYS A 16 13.78 1.63 3.96
C CYS A 16 14.22 0.16 4.01
N ILE A 17 14.14 -0.50 5.17
CA ILE A 17 14.45 -1.93 5.31
C ILE A 17 13.46 -2.78 4.51
N VAL A 18 12.17 -2.44 4.54
CA VAL A 18 11.15 -3.14 3.74
C VAL A 18 11.39 -2.94 2.24
N LEU A 19 11.72 -1.73 1.80
CA LEU A 19 12.09 -1.42 0.41
C LEU A 19 13.36 -2.18 -0.02
N LEU A 20 14.39 -2.21 0.83
CA LEU A 20 15.60 -2.98 0.56
C LEU A 20 15.28 -4.48 0.47
N GLY A 21 14.38 -4.98 1.32
CA GLY A 21 13.92 -6.37 1.24
C GLY A 21 13.08 -6.69 0.00
N GLN A 22 12.50 -5.68 -0.66
CA GLN A 22 11.89 -5.83 -1.98
C GLN A 22 12.95 -5.89 -3.10
N LEU A 23 14.02 -5.10 -3.00
CA LEU A 23 15.07 -5.00 -4.01
C LEU A 23 16.11 -6.14 -3.93
N TRP A 24 16.44 -6.57 -2.73
CA TRP A 24 17.41 -7.63 -2.43
C TRP A 24 16.80 -8.61 -1.42
N PRO A 25 16.07 -9.64 -1.88
CA PRO A 25 15.33 -10.55 -1.00
C PRO A 25 16.22 -11.53 -0.21
N GLU A 26 17.46 -11.80 -0.64
CA GLU A 26 18.38 -12.77 -0.02
C GLU A 26 19.06 -12.23 1.25
N GLY A 27 19.23 -10.91 1.32
CA GLY A 27 19.85 -10.17 2.43
C GLY A 27 18.83 -9.50 3.35
N ALA A 28 17.54 -9.68 3.05
CA ALA A 28 16.46 -9.12 3.83
C ALA A 28 16.16 -9.98 5.06
N PRO A 29 15.83 -9.37 6.21
CA PRO A 29 15.25 -10.10 7.33
C PRO A 29 13.95 -10.82 6.92
N PRO A 30 13.65 -12.02 7.45
CA PRO A 30 12.46 -12.79 7.08
C PRO A 30 11.14 -12.04 7.33
N PHE A 31 11.11 -11.13 8.31
CA PHE A 31 9.93 -10.30 8.59
C PHE A 31 9.67 -9.23 7.51
N ALA A 32 10.69 -8.73 6.81
CA ALA A 32 10.53 -7.72 5.76
C ALA A 32 9.70 -8.26 4.60
N ARG A 33 9.91 -9.55 4.27
CA ARG A 33 9.12 -10.27 3.27
C ARG A 33 7.65 -10.35 3.67
N ALA A 34 7.36 -10.69 4.93
CA ALA A 34 5.99 -10.79 5.43
C ALA A 34 5.25 -9.43 5.38
N VAL A 35 5.89 -8.35 5.84
CA VAL A 35 5.32 -6.99 5.79
C VAL A 35 5.07 -6.54 4.35
N ASN A 36 6.02 -6.81 3.45
CA ASN A 36 5.88 -6.47 2.04
C ASN A 36 4.71 -7.20 1.39
N ILE A 37 4.63 -8.53 1.57
CA ILE A 37 3.52 -9.34 1.02
C ILE A 37 2.18 -8.83 1.57
N LEU A 38 2.10 -8.57 2.88
CA LEU A 38 0.90 -8.03 3.49
C LEU A 38 0.51 -6.68 2.88
N PHE A 39 1.47 -5.75 2.72
CA PHE A 39 1.25 -4.45 2.13
C PHE A 39 0.77 -4.54 0.67
N LEU A 40 1.40 -5.40 -0.14
CA LEU A 40 1.03 -5.64 -1.53
C LEU A 40 -0.39 -6.20 -1.65
N VAL A 41 -0.74 -7.20 -0.83
CA VAL A 41 -2.08 -7.82 -0.83
C VAL A 41 -3.14 -6.79 -0.44
N LEU A 42 -2.92 -6.03 0.63
CA LEU A 42 -3.86 -4.99 1.07
C LEU A 42 -4.03 -3.89 0.02
N SER A 43 -2.93 -3.44 -0.59
CA SER A 43 -2.95 -2.44 -1.66
C SER A 43 -3.71 -2.94 -2.88
N LEU A 44 -3.48 -4.19 -3.29
CA LEU A 44 -4.18 -4.81 -4.41
C LEU A 44 -5.69 -4.88 -4.15
N ILE A 45 -6.10 -5.34 -2.97
CA ILE A 45 -7.52 -5.38 -2.57
C ILE A 45 -8.12 -3.97 -2.63
N TYR A 46 -7.41 -2.98 -2.08
CA TYR A 46 -7.87 -1.59 -2.11
C TYR A 46 -8.05 -1.07 -3.54
N PHE A 47 -7.06 -1.25 -4.41
CA PHE A 47 -7.14 -0.77 -5.80
C PHE A 47 -8.20 -1.50 -6.61
N VAL A 48 -8.37 -2.82 -6.44
CA VAL A 48 -9.46 -3.57 -7.09
C VAL A 48 -10.82 -3.03 -6.66
N ARG A 49 -11.03 -2.80 -5.35
CA ARG A 49 -12.27 -2.19 -4.86
C ARG A 49 -12.50 -0.79 -5.42
N ALA A 50 -11.47 0.05 -5.43
CA ALA A 50 -11.54 1.40 -5.98
C ALA A 50 -11.90 1.38 -7.47
N LEU A 51 -11.29 0.46 -8.23
CA LEU A 51 -11.57 0.28 -9.65
C LEU A 51 -13.00 -0.21 -9.90
N LEU A 52 -13.50 -1.18 -9.12
CA LEU A 52 -14.88 -1.65 -9.22
C LEU A 52 -15.88 -0.55 -8.93
N ILE A 53 -15.66 0.25 -7.87
CA ILE A 53 -16.50 1.41 -7.55
C ILE A 53 -16.47 2.42 -8.71
N ALA A 54 -15.29 2.73 -9.23
CA ALA A 54 -15.14 3.65 -10.35
C ALA A 54 -15.83 3.12 -11.62
N ALA A 55 -15.72 1.83 -11.93
CA ALA A 55 -16.35 1.19 -13.07
C ALA A 55 -17.88 1.21 -12.97
N ILE A 56 -18.44 0.96 -11.78
CA ILE A 56 -19.89 1.07 -11.52
C ILE A 56 -20.36 2.51 -11.71
N ARG A 57 -19.64 3.49 -11.17
CA ARG A 57 -19.98 4.92 -11.33
C ARG A 57 -19.96 5.38 -12.79
N ARG A 58 -19.05 4.85 -13.61
CA ARG A 58 -18.97 5.15 -15.05
C ARG A 58 -20.10 4.56 -15.90
N ARG A 59 -20.93 3.67 -15.34
CA ARG A 59 -22.09 3.07 -16.03
C ARG A 59 -23.40 3.86 -15.88
N SER A 60 -23.39 4.97 -15.13
CA SER A 60 -24.53 5.90 -15.03
C SER A 60 -24.40 7.22 -15.81
N PRO A 61 -23.92 7.27 -17.07
CA PRO A 61 -24.18 8.42 -17.92
C PRO A 61 -25.47 8.16 -18.72
N ALA A 62 -26.51 8.89 -18.37
CA ALA A 62 -27.65 9.25 -19.23
C ALA A 62 -28.56 8.12 -19.76
N SER A 63 -29.50 7.67 -18.93
CA SER A 63 -30.86 7.31 -19.39
C SER A 63 -31.86 8.45 -19.16
N PHE A 64 -31.37 9.69 -19.05
CA PHE A 64 -32.18 10.85 -18.67
C PHE A 64 -31.79 12.10 -19.47
N VAL A 65 -31.68 11.96 -20.78
CA VAL A 65 -31.89 13.06 -21.72
C VAL A 65 -32.74 12.49 -22.85
N THR A 66 -34.04 12.40 -22.57
CA THR A 66 -35.10 12.39 -23.59
C THR A 66 -35.26 13.77 -24.18
#